data_AF-A0A4Q2JQL2-F1
#
_entry.id   AF-A0A4Q2JQL2-F1
#
_cell.length_a   1.000
_cell.length_b   1.000
_cell.length_c   1.000
_cell.angle_alpha   90.00
_cell.angle_beta   90.00
_cell.angle_gamma   90.00
#
_symmetry.space_group_name_H-M   'P 1'
#
loop_
_entity.id
_entity.type
_entity.pdbx_description
1 polymer ?
#
loop_
_entity_poly.entity_id
_entity_poly.type
_entity_poly.pdbx_seq_one_letter_code
_entity_poly.pdbx_strand_id
1 'polypeptide(L)'
;MSAVQAQSLPAPRRIDHERPQRRLRPAPERAARAKPRLAYAVIALGGVAVIIVAQLLLSIAVTQGAYEIDALQMQQTTLTRDEQKLSEDLDRVESPQFLATKAEGLGMVPNSDPVYLRLSDGAVLGQPTAAEGGAGASAPLVPNALIDGVPLGDGPKAGETPLEGSPGHSGDAATKAPAGAPAPVDGGLPTPATH
;
A
#
# COMPACT_ATOMS: atom_id res chain seq x y z
N MET A 1 121.56 67.77 73.81
CA MET A 1 121.16 66.63 74.65
C MET A 1 119.68 66.77 74.96
N SER A 2 118.92 65.66 74.84
CA SER A 2 117.53 65.45 75.29
C SER A 2 116.43 66.24 74.55
N ALA A 3 115.63 65.53 73.73
CA ALA A 3 114.31 64.95 74.08
C ALA A 3 113.22 66.04 73.99
N VAL A 4 112.12 65.87 73.26
CA VAL A 4 111.06 64.89 73.51
C VAL A 4 110.26 64.69 72.22
N GLN A 5 110.04 63.44 71.85
CA GLN A 5 109.00 63.06 70.90
C GLN A 5 107.63 63.18 71.59
N ALA A 6 106.66 63.78 70.90
CA ALA A 6 105.25 63.67 71.23
C ALA A 6 104.56 62.81 70.18
N GLN A 7 104.34 61.55 70.53
CA GLN A 7 103.40 60.63 69.91
C GLN A 7 101.98 61.18 70.08
N SER A 8 101.17 61.24 69.01
CA SER A 8 99.71 61.30 69.14
C SER A 8 99.02 60.39 68.10
N LEU A 9 98.65 59.22 68.64
CA LEU A 9 97.48 58.38 68.43
C LEU A 9 97.06 57.92 67.01
N PRO A 10 96.92 56.59 66.79
CA PRO A 10 96.41 56.04 65.54
C PRO A 10 94.90 56.23 65.44
N ALA A 11 94.44 56.72 64.28
CA ALA A 11 93.03 56.81 63.93
C ALA A 11 92.39 55.42 63.87
N PRO A 12 91.13 55.24 64.34
CA PRO A 12 90.44 53.96 64.25
C PRO A 12 90.18 53.61 62.78
N ARG A 13 90.68 52.44 62.34
CA ARG A 13 90.32 51.85 61.06
C ARG A 13 88.82 51.60 61.02
N ARG A 14 88.10 52.35 60.18
CA ARG A 14 86.75 51.95 59.76
C ARG A 14 86.88 50.66 58.98
N ILE A 15 86.32 49.59 59.53
CA ILE A 15 86.16 48.33 58.84
C ILE A 15 84.93 48.52 57.97
N ASP A 16 85.12 48.74 56.67
CA ASP A 16 84.02 48.78 55.72
C ASP A 16 83.43 47.38 55.66
N HIS A 17 82.29 47.18 56.33
CA HIS A 17 81.47 46.00 56.11
C HIS A 17 80.88 46.09 54.70
N GLU A 18 81.54 45.40 53.78
CA GLU A 18 81.09 45.15 52.41
C GLU A 18 79.70 44.50 52.48
N ARG A 19 78.65 45.32 52.34
CA ARG A 19 77.28 44.82 52.26
C ARG A 19 77.21 43.92 51.04
N PRO A 20 76.82 42.64 51.17
CA PRO A 20 76.72 41.77 50.02
C PRO A 20 75.65 42.36 49.10
N GLN A 21 76.08 42.90 47.96
CA GLN A 21 75.18 43.38 46.94
C GLN A 21 74.31 42.21 46.51
N ARG A 22 73.03 42.21 46.92
CA ARG A 22 72.03 41.28 46.43
C ARG A 22 71.88 41.55 44.93
N ARG A 23 72.67 40.83 44.12
CA ARG A 23 72.45 40.72 42.69
C ARG A 23 71.11 40.01 42.51
N LEU A 24 70.07 40.78 42.20
CA LEU A 24 68.82 40.25 41.71
C LEU A 24 69.11 39.66 40.33
N ARG A 25 69.22 38.34 40.29
CA ARG A 25 69.31 37.58 39.04
C ARG A 25 67.89 37.54 38.45
N PRO A 26 67.68 37.91 37.18
CA PRO A 26 66.40 37.68 36.52
C PRO A 26 66.08 36.18 36.64
N ALA A 27 64.93 35.86 37.22
CA ALA A 27 64.43 34.49 37.17
C ALA A 27 64.29 34.11 35.69
N PRO A 28 64.67 32.88 35.28
CA PRO A 28 64.48 32.47 33.90
C PRO A 28 63.00 32.63 33.56
N GLU A 29 62.69 33.39 32.52
CA GLU A 29 61.34 33.42 31.96
C GLU A 29 60.93 31.96 31.77
N ARG A 30 59.82 31.56 32.40
CA ARG A 30 59.27 30.21 32.22
C ARG A 30 59.15 29.99 30.73
N ALA A 31 59.95 29.07 30.19
CA ALA A 31 59.83 28.63 28.81
C ALA A 31 58.34 28.40 28.54
N ALA A 32 57.80 29.13 27.57
CA ALA A 32 56.38 29.06 27.23
C ALA A 32 56.08 27.58 26.92
N ARG A 33 55.38 26.90 27.83
CA ARG A 33 54.96 25.51 27.63
C ARG A 33 54.29 25.47 26.27
N ALA A 34 54.84 24.67 25.36
CA ALA A 34 54.23 24.44 24.05
C ALA A 34 52.83 23.88 24.30
N LYS A 35 51.82 24.75 24.23
CA LYS A 35 50.42 24.35 24.36
C LYS A 35 50.19 23.29 23.28
N PRO A 36 49.53 22.15 23.58
CA PRO A 36 49.34 21.07 22.61
C PRO A 36 48.28 21.43 21.55
N ARG A 37 48.37 22.63 20.96
CA ARG A 37 47.49 23.17 19.93
C ARG A 37 47.42 22.24 18.72
N LEU A 38 48.54 21.60 18.38
CA LEU A 38 48.58 20.58 17.33
C LEU A 38 47.71 19.37 17.66
N ALA A 39 47.76 18.86 18.90
CA ALA A 39 46.94 17.72 19.31
C ALA A 39 45.45 18.06 19.24
N TYR A 40 45.05 19.25 19.71
CA TYR A 40 43.66 19.71 19.59
C TYR A 40 43.22 19.87 18.12
N ALA A 41 44.10 20.39 17.24
CA ALA A 41 43.80 20.53 15.83
C ALA A 41 43.61 19.17 15.13
N VAL A 42 44.47 18.18 15.44
CA VAL A 42 44.35 16.81 14.92
C VAL A 42 43.07 16.14 15.42
N ILE A 43 42.73 16.29 16.70
CA ILE A 43 41.47 15.75 17.25
C ILE A 43 40.25 16.41 16.60
N ALA A 44 40.27 17.73 16.44
CA ALA A 44 39.18 18.47 15.80
C ALA A 44 39.00 18.04 14.34
N LEU A 45 40.10 17.94 13.56
CA LEU A 45 40.05 17.51 12.17
C LEU A 45 39.61 16.04 12.05
N GLY A 46 40.10 15.17 12.93
CA GLY A 46 39.67 13.77 13.01
C GLY A 46 38.18 13.65 13.32
N GLY A 47 37.69 14.43 14.29
CA GLY A 47 36.26 14.49 14.62
C GLY A 47 35.40 14.92 13.43
N VAL A 48 35.81 15.97 12.72
CA VAL A 48 35.11 16.41 11.49
C VAL A 48 35.12 15.32 10.42
N ALA A 49 36.25 14.64 10.20
CA ALA A 49 36.34 13.54 9.24
C ALA A 49 35.40 12.38 9.62
N VAL A 50 35.32 12.01 10.90
CA VAL A 50 34.39 10.98 11.39
C VAL A 50 32.94 11.37 11.14
N ILE A 51 32.56 12.63 11.39
CA ILE A 51 31.20 13.12 11.14
C ILE A 51 30.86 13.01 9.65
N ILE A 52 31.77 13.41 8.75
CA ILE A 52 31.55 13.32 7.30
C ILE A 52 31.36 11.87 6.86
N VAL A 53 32.19 10.94 7.34
CA VAL A 53 32.06 9.51 7.03
C VAL A 53 30.74 8.95 7.57
N ALA A 54 30.36 9.29 8.80
CA ALA A 54 29.10 8.86 9.39
C ALA A 54 27.89 9.37 8.60
N GLN A 55 27.91 10.63 8.16
CA GLN A 55 26.85 11.22 7.33
C GLN A 55 26.73 10.51 5.98
N LEU A 56 27.86 10.19 5.33
CA LEU A 56 27.86 9.46 4.07
C LEU A 56 27.28 8.05 4.21
N LEU A 57 27.70 7.30 5.23
CA LEU A 57 27.18 5.96 5.50
C LEU A 57 25.68 5.98 5.82
N LEU A 58 25.23 6.95 6.61
CA LEU A 58 23.81 7.14 6.89
C LEU A 58 23.02 7.43 5.61
N SER A 59 23.55 8.30 4.74
CA SER A 59 22.91 8.59 3.45
C SER A 59 22.76 7.33 2.61
N ILE A 60 23.82 6.50 2.50
CA ILE A 60 23.78 5.25 1.73
C ILE A 60 22.74 4.29 2.30
N ALA A 61 22.70 4.13 3.63
CA ALA A 61 21.72 3.28 4.31
C ALA A 61 20.28 3.76 4.08
N VAL A 62 20.05 5.08 4.11
CA VAL A 62 18.74 5.68 3.82
C VAL A 62 18.35 5.43 2.36
N THR A 63 19.28 5.56 1.41
CA THR A 63 18.98 5.31 -0.02
C THR A 63 18.62 3.84 -0.27
N GLN A 64 19.33 2.89 0.35
CA GLN A 64 18.99 1.46 0.24
C GLN A 64 17.61 1.14 0.83
N GLY A 65 17.30 1.69 2.02
CA GLY A 65 15.98 1.56 2.63
C GLY A 65 14.86 2.21 1.81
N ALA A 66 15.15 3.33 1.13
CA ALA A 66 14.17 4.00 0.27
C ALA A 66 13.78 3.15 -0.95
N TYR A 67 14.73 2.45 -1.58
CA TYR A 67 14.43 1.55 -2.71
C TYR A 67 13.62 0.32 -2.29
N GLU A 68 13.88 -0.24 -1.11
CA GLU A 68 13.12 -1.38 -0.59
C GLU A 68 11.67 -0.98 -0.29
N ILE A 69 11.47 0.19 0.33
CA ILE A 69 10.13 0.74 0.58
C ILE A 69 9.39 1.00 -0.74
N ASP A 70 10.06 1.60 -1.73
CA ASP A 70 9.48 1.88 -3.05
C ASP A 70 9.05 0.58 -3.75
N ALA A 71 9.89 -0.46 -3.71
CA ALA A 71 9.55 -1.77 -4.26
C ALA A 71 8.33 -2.41 -3.56
N LEU A 72 8.23 -2.29 -2.23
CA LEU A 72 7.07 -2.76 -1.47
C LEU A 72 5.80 -1.96 -1.78
N GLN A 73 5.90 -0.63 -1.94
CA GLN A 73 4.76 0.22 -2.32
C GLN A 73 4.28 -0.09 -3.75
N MET A 74 5.19 -0.37 -4.67
CA MET A 74 4.83 -0.82 -6.03
C MET A 74 4.09 -2.17 -6.00
N GLN A 75 4.54 -3.12 -5.17
CA GLN A 75 3.85 -4.40 -4.99
C GLN A 75 2.45 -4.20 -4.41
N GLN A 76 2.32 -3.39 -3.36
CA GLN A 76 1.03 -3.07 -2.75
C GLN A 76 0.06 -2.45 -3.76
N THR A 77 0.52 -1.47 -4.54
CA THR A 77 -0.30 -0.82 -5.57
C THR A 77 -0.75 -1.81 -6.63
N THR A 78 0.11 -2.76 -7.00
CA THR A 78 -0.23 -3.80 -7.98
C THR A 78 -1.31 -4.73 -7.41
N LEU A 79 -1.12 -5.22 -6.18
CA LEU A 79 -2.08 -6.09 -5.50
C LEU A 79 -3.45 -5.42 -5.32
N THR A 80 -3.48 -4.16 -4.89
CA THR A 80 -4.75 -3.42 -4.74
C THR A 80 -5.47 -3.24 -6.07
N ARG A 81 -4.75 -3.01 -7.18
CA ARG A 81 -5.37 -2.94 -8.50
C ARG A 81 -5.96 -4.28 -8.92
N ASP A 82 -5.29 -5.39 -8.62
CA ASP A 82 -5.78 -6.71 -8.97
C ASP A 82 -6.98 -7.13 -8.10
N GLU A 83 -6.98 -6.76 -6.83
CA GLU A 83 -8.15 -6.90 -5.95
C GLU A 83 -9.36 -6.12 -6.51
N GLN A 84 -9.16 -4.86 -6.92
CA GLN A 84 -10.23 -4.04 -7.49
C GLN A 84 -10.81 -4.66 -8.77
N LYS A 85 -9.96 -5.17 -9.66
CA LYS A 85 -10.42 -5.87 -10.87
C LYS A 85 -11.24 -7.10 -10.52
N LEU A 86 -10.75 -7.92 -9.59
CA LEU A 86 -11.43 -9.15 -9.21
C LEU A 86 -12.76 -8.87 -8.51
N SER A 87 -12.82 -7.83 -7.69
CA SER A 87 -14.07 -7.36 -7.09
C SER A 87 -15.07 -6.90 -8.15
N GLU A 88 -14.62 -6.15 -9.16
CA GLU A 88 -15.48 -5.71 -10.26
C GLU A 88 -16.03 -6.90 -11.06
N ASP A 89 -15.19 -7.91 -11.32
CA ASP A 89 -15.62 -9.15 -11.98
C ASP A 89 -16.64 -9.93 -11.13
N LEU A 90 -16.45 -9.96 -9.81
CA LEU A 90 -17.41 -10.59 -8.89
C LEU A 90 -18.73 -9.83 -8.88
N ASP A 91 -18.70 -8.51 -8.72
CA ASP A 91 -19.89 -7.65 -8.74
C ASP A 91 -20.66 -7.78 -10.06
N ARG A 92 -19.94 -7.96 -11.17
CA ARG A 92 -20.51 -8.19 -12.50
C ARG A 92 -21.28 -9.51 -12.57
N VAL A 93 -20.73 -10.62 -12.05
CA VAL A 93 -21.41 -11.93 -12.07
C VAL A 93 -22.47 -12.10 -10.99
N GLU A 94 -22.36 -11.38 -9.86
CA GLU A 94 -23.38 -11.36 -8.80
C GLU A 94 -24.50 -10.37 -9.11
N SER A 95 -24.36 -9.54 -10.14
CA SER A 95 -25.36 -8.54 -10.50
C SER A 95 -26.74 -9.18 -10.77
N PRO A 96 -27.84 -8.56 -10.30
CA PRO A 96 -29.19 -9.11 -10.48
C PRO A 96 -29.55 -9.36 -11.94
N GLN A 97 -29.08 -8.52 -12.86
CA GLN A 97 -29.34 -8.65 -14.29
C GLN A 97 -28.61 -9.86 -14.91
N PHE A 98 -27.36 -10.11 -14.50
CA PHE A 98 -26.61 -11.29 -14.93
C PHE A 98 -27.26 -12.57 -14.39
N LEU A 99 -27.63 -12.57 -13.10
CA LEU A 99 -28.30 -13.70 -12.47
C LEU A 99 -29.66 -14.00 -13.10
N ALA A 100 -30.47 -12.98 -13.42
CA ALA A 100 -31.73 -13.15 -14.11
C ALA A 100 -31.55 -13.76 -15.51
N THR A 101 -30.60 -13.26 -16.29
CA THR A 101 -30.31 -13.78 -17.64
C THR A 101 -29.81 -15.23 -17.58
N LYS A 102 -28.94 -15.56 -16.61
CA LYS A 102 -28.46 -16.92 -16.39
C LYS A 102 -29.57 -17.86 -15.92
N ALA A 103 -30.47 -17.38 -15.06
CA ALA A 103 -31.63 -18.11 -14.59
C ALA A 103 -32.59 -18.46 -15.74
N GLU A 104 -32.88 -17.49 -16.61
CA GLU A 104 -33.67 -17.71 -17.82
C GLU A 104 -32.99 -18.71 -18.77
N GLY A 105 -31.67 -18.64 -18.93
CA GLY A 105 -30.89 -19.63 -19.69
C GLY A 105 -31.02 -21.06 -19.16
N LEU A 106 -31.33 -21.23 -17.87
CA LEU A 106 -31.61 -22.51 -17.23
C LEU A 106 -33.11 -22.89 -17.23
N GLY A 107 -33.97 -22.06 -17.84
CA GLY A 107 -35.42 -22.26 -17.90
C GLY A 107 -36.18 -21.80 -16.66
N MET A 108 -35.53 -21.06 -15.74
CA MET A 108 -36.21 -20.43 -14.62
C MET A 108 -36.97 -19.18 -15.09
N VAL A 109 -38.07 -18.87 -14.42
CA VAL A 109 -39.01 -17.82 -14.81
C VAL A 109 -39.34 -16.97 -13.59
N PRO A 110 -39.40 -15.63 -13.71
CA PRO A 110 -39.73 -14.75 -12.60
C PRO A 110 -41.20 -14.96 -12.19
N ASN A 111 -41.45 -15.03 -10.88
CA ASN A 111 -42.81 -15.13 -10.36
C ASN A 111 -43.39 -13.72 -10.12
N SER A 112 -44.44 -13.35 -10.86
CA SER A 112 -45.18 -12.09 -10.67
C SER A 112 -46.04 -12.08 -9.41
N ASP A 113 -46.49 -13.26 -8.96
CA ASP A 113 -47.49 -13.42 -7.92
C ASP A 113 -47.00 -14.36 -6.81
N PRO A 114 -46.10 -13.88 -5.92
CA PRO A 114 -45.57 -14.69 -4.83
C PRO A 114 -46.66 -14.99 -3.78
N VAL A 115 -46.71 -16.26 -3.36
CA VAL A 115 -47.59 -16.74 -2.29
C VAL A 115 -46.77 -16.94 -1.02
N TYR A 116 -47.29 -16.50 0.13
CA TYR A 116 -46.54 -16.51 1.39
C TYR A 116 -47.02 -17.60 2.33
N LEU A 117 -46.09 -18.21 3.07
CA LEU A 117 -46.40 -19.13 4.16
C LEU A 117 -46.37 -18.37 5.49
N ARG A 118 -47.46 -18.40 6.24
CA ARG A 118 -47.49 -17.87 7.60
C ARG A 118 -46.94 -18.94 8.56
N LEU A 119 -45.76 -18.70 9.13
CA LEU A 119 -45.04 -19.68 9.97
C LEU A 119 -45.78 -20.04 11.27
N SER A 120 -46.65 -19.16 11.79
CA SER A 120 -47.33 -19.38 13.06
C SER A 120 -48.39 -20.49 13.00
N ASP A 121 -49.01 -20.68 11.85
CA ASP A 121 -50.17 -21.57 11.68
C ASP A 121 -50.11 -22.40 10.39
N GLY A 122 -49.06 -22.26 9.60
CA GLY A 122 -48.90 -22.98 8.33
C GLY A 122 -49.87 -22.55 7.24
N ALA A 123 -50.58 -21.43 7.42
CA ALA A 123 -51.52 -20.96 6.42
C ALA A 123 -50.79 -20.41 5.19
N VAL A 124 -51.22 -20.84 4.00
CA VAL A 124 -50.76 -20.32 2.72
C VAL A 124 -51.62 -19.11 2.35
N LEU A 125 -50.99 -17.96 2.18
CA LEU A 125 -51.62 -16.69 1.88
C LEU A 125 -51.43 -16.35 0.40
N GLY A 126 -52.49 -16.56 -0.39
CA GLY A 126 -52.50 -16.36 -1.84
C GLY A 126 -53.02 -17.60 -2.58
N GLN A 127 -53.10 -17.53 -3.91
CA GLN A 127 -53.46 -18.66 -4.77
C GLN A 127 -52.21 -19.18 -5.48
N PRO A 128 -51.72 -20.39 -5.16
CA PRO A 128 -50.58 -20.97 -5.86
C PRO A 128 -50.92 -21.20 -7.33
N THR A 129 -50.20 -20.50 -8.21
CA THR A 129 -50.31 -20.68 -9.66
C THR A 129 -48.90 -20.87 -10.22
N ALA A 130 -48.79 -21.60 -11.33
CA ALA A 130 -47.52 -21.74 -12.01
C ALA A 130 -47.09 -20.37 -12.53
N ALA A 131 -45.81 -20.02 -12.36
CA ALA A 131 -45.28 -18.78 -12.91
C ALA A 131 -45.35 -18.83 -14.44
N GLU A 132 -46.18 -17.98 -15.03
CA GLU A 132 -46.22 -17.76 -16.47
C GLU A 132 -45.20 -16.66 -16.81
N GLY A 133 -44.15 -17.01 -17.53
CA GLY A 133 -43.24 -16.01 -18.07
C GLY A 133 -42.74 -16.44 -19.43
N GLY A 134 -42.92 -15.52 -20.38
CA GLY A 134 -42.39 -15.65 -21.72
C GLY A 134 -40.90 -15.32 -21.76
N ALA A 135 -40.23 -15.74 -22.84
CA ALA A 135 -38.87 -15.33 -23.14
C ALA A 135 -38.79 -13.79 -23.11
N GLY A 136 -38.06 -13.24 -22.13
CA GLY A 136 -37.91 -11.80 -21.93
C GLY A 136 -38.70 -11.19 -20.76
N ALA A 137 -39.41 -11.99 -19.95
CA ALA A 137 -40.05 -11.48 -18.73
C ALA A 137 -39.04 -10.94 -17.70
N SER A 138 -37.78 -11.42 -17.70
CA SER A 138 -36.67 -10.89 -16.89
C SER A 138 -35.65 -10.12 -17.72
N ALA A 139 -35.95 -9.80 -18.99
CA ALA A 139 -35.05 -9.01 -19.81
C ALA A 139 -34.86 -7.62 -19.16
N PRO A 140 -33.62 -7.16 -18.95
CA PRO A 140 -33.38 -5.89 -18.30
C PRO A 140 -33.88 -4.73 -19.18
N LEU A 141 -34.71 -3.86 -18.61
CA LEU A 141 -35.20 -2.66 -19.30
C LEU A 141 -34.11 -1.61 -19.53
N VAL A 142 -33.00 -1.70 -18.79
CA VAL A 142 -31.83 -0.84 -18.92
C VAL A 142 -30.64 -1.71 -19.31
N PRO A 143 -29.99 -1.44 -20.45
CA PRO A 143 -28.83 -2.22 -20.87
C PRO A 143 -27.68 -2.03 -19.88
N ASN A 144 -26.98 -3.12 -19.57
CA ASN A 144 -25.78 -3.09 -18.75
C ASN A 144 -24.59 -3.57 -19.59
N ALA A 145 -23.77 -2.63 -20.04
CA ALA A 145 -22.58 -2.94 -20.83
C ALA A 145 -21.53 -3.74 -20.03
N LEU A 146 -21.63 -3.79 -18.70
CA LEU A 146 -20.69 -4.54 -17.87
C LEU A 146 -20.92 -6.05 -18.00
N ILE A 147 -22.12 -6.52 -18.33
CA ILE A 147 -22.38 -7.96 -18.49
C ILE A 147 -22.08 -8.48 -19.90
N ASP A 148 -21.78 -7.58 -20.84
CA ASP A 148 -21.45 -7.93 -22.22
C ASP A 148 -20.15 -8.73 -22.29
N GLY A 149 -20.21 -9.90 -22.94
CA GLY A 149 -19.04 -10.77 -23.12
C GLY A 149 -18.72 -11.70 -21.94
N VAL A 150 -19.46 -11.62 -20.83
CA VAL A 150 -19.37 -12.61 -19.75
C VAL A 150 -20.07 -13.89 -20.21
N PRO A 151 -19.38 -15.04 -20.26
CA PRO A 151 -20.02 -16.28 -20.66
C PRO A 151 -21.09 -16.66 -19.63
N LEU A 152 -22.31 -16.84 -20.11
CA LEU A 152 -23.39 -17.49 -19.37
C LEU A 152 -23.01 -18.96 -19.25
N GLY A 153 -22.17 -19.30 -18.26
CA GLY A 153 -21.67 -20.65 -18.10
C GLY A 153 -22.83 -21.66 -18.01
N ASP A 154 -22.65 -22.82 -18.62
CA ASP A 154 -23.60 -23.93 -18.59
C ASP A 154 -23.73 -24.44 -17.15
N GLY A 155 -24.70 -23.90 -16.42
CA GLY A 155 -25.11 -24.46 -15.13
C GLY A 155 -25.64 -25.89 -15.34
N PRO A 156 -25.71 -26.71 -14.28
CA PRO A 156 -26.32 -28.03 -14.37
C PRO A 156 -27.74 -27.86 -14.93
N LYS A 157 -28.02 -28.52 -16.06
CA LYS A 157 -29.36 -28.53 -16.67
C LYS A 157 -30.37 -28.99 -15.61
N ALA A 158 -31.40 -28.18 -15.38
CA ALA A 158 -32.43 -28.47 -14.40
C ALA A 158 -33.26 -29.70 -14.81
N GLY A 159 -33.77 -30.44 -13.81
CA GLY A 159 -35.00 -31.23 -13.99
C GLY A 159 -34.93 -32.74 -13.81
N GLU A 160 -34.26 -33.26 -12.78
CA GLU A 160 -34.60 -34.60 -12.24
C GLU A 160 -34.83 -34.51 -10.73
N THR A 161 -35.89 -33.82 -10.31
CA THR A 161 -36.60 -34.24 -9.09
C THR A 161 -37.62 -35.30 -9.51
N PRO A 162 -37.50 -36.56 -9.08
CA PRO A 162 -38.53 -37.57 -9.30
C PRO A 162 -39.83 -37.12 -8.61
N LEU A 163 -40.73 -36.51 -9.37
CA LEU A 163 -42.13 -36.38 -8.98
C LEU A 163 -42.80 -37.72 -9.30
N GLU A 164 -42.68 -38.64 -8.36
CA GLU A 164 -43.45 -39.87 -8.31
C GLU A 164 -44.92 -39.47 -8.05
N GLY A 165 -45.74 -39.51 -9.10
CA GLY A 165 -47.14 -39.08 -9.03
C GLY A 165 -47.83 -39.05 -10.38
N SER A 166 -47.99 -40.23 -11.00
CA SER A 166 -48.82 -40.42 -12.20
C SER A 166 -50.28 -40.04 -11.93
N PRO A 167 -50.95 -39.40 -12.89
CA PRO A 167 -52.09 -40.05 -13.50
C PRO A 167 -52.01 -40.01 -15.03
N GLY A 168 -52.04 -41.21 -15.62
CA GLY A 168 -52.01 -41.39 -17.06
C GLY A 168 -53.22 -40.84 -17.79
N HIS A 169 -53.03 -40.44 -19.04
CA HIS A 169 -54.08 -40.36 -20.06
C HIS A 169 -53.52 -40.86 -21.38
N SER A 170 -54.14 -41.93 -21.86
CA SER A 170 -53.92 -42.55 -23.17
C SER A 170 -54.93 -41.97 -24.18
N GLY A 171 -54.47 -41.67 -25.39
CA GLY A 171 -55.29 -41.39 -26.59
C GLY A 171 -55.89 -39.97 -26.60
N ASP A 172 -55.94 -39.24 -27.72
CA ASP A 172 -56.02 -39.66 -29.11
C ASP A 172 -55.47 -38.57 -30.04
N ALA A 173 -55.09 -39.01 -31.23
CA ALA A 173 -54.51 -38.23 -32.31
C ALA A 173 -55.51 -37.23 -32.93
N ALA A 174 -54.99 -36.06 -33.33
CA ALA A 174 -55.58 -35.28 -34.41
C ALA A 174 -54.50 -34.51 -35.17
N THR A 175 -54.13 -35.06 -36.33
CA THR A 175 -53.33 -34.42 -37.37
C THR A 175 -54.03 -33.19 -37.95
N LYS A 176 -53.32 -32.07 -38.06
CA LYS A 176 -53.49 -31.11 -39.16
C LYS A 176 -52.20 -30.31 -39.40
N ALA A 177 -51.61 -30.50 -40.58
CA ALA A 177 -50.54 -29.68 -41.16
C ALA A 177 -51.15 -28.74 -42.24
N PRO A 178 -50.40 -27.91 -43.01
CA PRO A 178 -49.01 -27.42 -42.91
C PRO A 178 -48.91 -25.87 -43.16
N ALA A 179 -47.68 -25.40 -43.45
CA ALA A 179 -47.28 -24.12 -44.09
C ALA A 179 -46.85 -22.98 -43.15
N GLY A 180 -45.72 -22.29 -43.33
CA GLY A 180 -44.66 -22.38 -44.33
C GLY A 180 -43.49 -21.47 -43.92
N ALA A 181 -42.28 -21.79 -44.39
CA ALA A 181 -41.15 -20.85 -44.42
C ALA A 181 -41.31 -19.93 -45.66
N PRO A 182 -40.67 -18.74 -45.70
CA PRO A 182 -39.26 -18.72 -46.12
C PRO A 182 -38.37 -17.69 -45.39
N ALA A 183 -37.06 -17.90 -45.56
CA ALA A 183 -35.90 -17.11 -45.13
C ALA A 183 -35.76 -15.77 -45.93
N PRO A 184 -34.54 -15.25 -46.22
CA PRO A 184 -33.40 -14.78 -45.41
C PRO A 184 -33.12 -13.28 -45.70
N VAL A 185 -32.23 -12.59 -44.95
CA VAL A 185 -31.47 -11.47 -45.54
C VAL A 185 -30.02 -11.46 -45.07
N ASP A 186 -29.16 -11.73 -46.06
CA ASP A 186 -27.74 -11.43 -46.12
C ASP A 186 -27.44 -9.94 -45.86
N GLY A 187 -26.27 -9.64 -45.32
CA GLY A 187 -25.72 -8.29 -45.36
C GLY A 187 -24.53 -8.08 -44.42
N GLY A 188 -23.32 -8.38 -44.90
CA GLY A 188 -22.07 -8.19 -44.17
C GLY A 188 -21.73 -6.73 -43.81
N LEU A 189 -20.88 -6.58 -42.79
CA LEU A 189 -20.32 -5.34 -42.24
C LEU A 189 -19.46 -4.57 -43.26
N PRO A 190 -19.24 -3.25 -43.07
CA PRO A 190 -17.98 -2.81 -42.44
C PRO A 190 -18.06 -1.64 -41.43
N THR A 191 -16.91 -1.46 -40.77
CA THR A 191 -16.41 -0.70 -39.60
C THR A 191 -16.57 0.84 -39.55
N PRO A 192 -16.33 1.49 -38.38
CA PRO A 192 -16.80 2.84 -38.07
C PRO A 192 -15.95 3.98 -38.64
N ALA A 193 -16.62 5.10 -38.97
CA ALA A 193 -15.99 6.37 -39.34
C ALA A 193 -15.73 7.22 -38.09
N THR A 194 -14.49 7.68 -37.96
CA THR A 194 -14.06 8.71 -36.99
C THR A 194 -14.37 10.10 -37.52
N HIS A 195 -14.73 11.01 -36.62
CA HIS A 195 -14.64 12.47 -36.78
C HIS A 195 -14.07 13.07 -35.50
#